data_AF-A0AAV4A095-F1
#
_entry.id   AF-A0AAV4A095-F1
#
_cell.length_a   1.000
_cell.length_b   1.000
_cell.length_c   1.000
_cell.angle_alpha   90.00
_cell.angle_beta   90.00
_cell.angle_gamma   90.00
#
_symmetry.space_group_name_H-M   'P 1'
#
loop_
_entity.id
_entity.type
_entity.pdbx_description
1 polymer ?
#
loop_
_entity_poly.entity_id
_entity_poly.type
_entity_poly.pdbx_seq_one_letter_code
_entity_poly.pdbx_strand_id
1 'polypeptide(L)'
;MGDLLHSNSCECAFSGLDLFAVPPTQSSVENGFWVEHYPISTLTDTGPVEFVVNGSGEEYTDLPETFLHVRVKVTKPDGGALTDTDIVAPTKLYAEALFSQVDVPSKPLTPAFDKGLWARSYMSIFQGTGTAWKDNGFDISYEEYGKGFSLFCFDLTPTLTNGCSGEVELLKSGVVRLEARFSQALQQPIHVIVYAERDGLIEIHRSREMFQILHHKNEHVSD
;
A
#
# COMPACT_ATOMS: atom_id res chain seq x y z
N MET A 1 -14.11 19.94 36.29
CA MET A 1 -13.45 19.89 34.97
C MET A 1 -12.76 18.55 34.94
N GLY A 2 -13.29 17.59 34.18
CA GLY A 2 -12.79 16.22 34.17
C GLY A 2 -11.42 16.17 33.49
N ASP A 3 -10.48 15.49 34.11
CA ASP A 3 -9.16 15.25 33.57
C ASP A 3 -9.32 14.33 32.34
N LEU A 4 -9.02 14.86 31.15
CA LEU A 4 -9.18 14.15 29.87
C LEU A 4 -8.00 13.22 29.57
N LEU A 5 -7.01 13.18 30.46
CA LEU A 5 -5.80 12.39 30.32
C LEU A 5 -5.92 11.12 31.16
N HIS A 6 -5.79 9.97 30.51
CA HIS A 6 -5.68 8.69 31.21
C HIS A 6 -4.39 8.68 32.04
N SER A 7 -4.42 8.15 33.27
CA SER A 7 -3.29 8.19 34.22
C SER A 7 -2.00 7.52 33.71
N ASN A 8 -2.12 6.68 32.68
CA ASN A 8 -0.99 6.01 32.04
C ASN A 8 -0.59 6.65 30.69
N SER A 9 -1.27 7.71 30.26
CA SER A 9 -0.95 8.42 29.02
C SER A 9 0.09 9.50 29.28
N CYS A 10 1.14 9.56 28.46
CA CYS A 10 2.01 10.73 28.42
C CYS A 10 1.35 11.86 27.62
N GLU A 11 1.70 13.10 27.94
CA GLU A 11 1.39 14.23 27.07
C GLU A 11 2.25 14.10 25.81
N CYS A 12 1.59 13.88 24.67
CA CYS A 12 2.23 13.80 23.36
C CYS A 12 2.03 15.15 22.65
N ALA A 13 3.10 15.92 22.47
CA ALA A 13 3.12 16.94 21.43
C ALA A 13 3.54 16.24 20.14
N PHE A 14 2.82 16.48 19.04
CA PHE A 14 3.19 15.97 17.72
C PHE A 14 4.64 16.36 17.43
N SER A 15 5.53 15.38 17.25
CA SER A 15 6.97 15.62 17.10
C SER A 15 7.31 16.50 15.89
N GLY A 16 6.44 16.57 14.89
CA GLY A 16 6.57 17.49 13.75
C GLY A 16 6.19 18.95 14.02
N LEU A 17 5.62 19.27 15.19
CA LEU A 17 5.34 20.63 15.65
C LEU A 17 6.41 21.15 16.62
N ASP A 18 7.30 20.28 17.10
CA ASP A 18 8.45 20.65 17.91
C ASP A 18 9.61 21.09 17.00
N LEU A 19 9.46 22.28 16.42
CA LEU A 19 10.37 22.87 15.42
C LEU A 19 11.80 23.10 15.96
N PHE A 20 12.01 22.97 17.28
CA PHE A 20 13.29 23.23 17.95
C PHE A 20 13.92 21.98 18.57
N ALA A 21 13.22 20.85 18.61
CA ALA A 21 13.80 19.58 18.98
C ALA A 21 14.76 19.08 17.89
N VAL A 22 15.95 18.67 18.31
CA VAL A 22 16.86 17.94 17.44
C VAL A 22 16.26 16.55 17.25
N PRO A 23 15.86 16.15 16.02
CA PRO A 23 15.28 14.84 15.79
C PRO A 23 16.29 13.75 16.12
N PRO A 24 15.84 12.59 16.65
CA PRO A 24 16.72 11.47 16.92
C PRO A 24 17.35 10.98 15.61
N THR A 25 18.68 10.86 15.58
CA THR A 25 19.40 10.32 14.43
C THR A 25 19.26 8.80 14.39
N GLN A 26 18.76 8.26 13.28
CA GLN A 26 18.75 6.82 13.02
C GLN A 26 20.19 6.31 12.93
N SER A 27 20.68 5.64 13.97
CA SER A 27 22.04 5.08 14.02
C SER A 27 22.13 3.64 13.53
N SER A 28 20.99 2.99 13.27
CA SER A 28 20.95 1.57 12.87
C SER A 28 21.28 1.33 11.40
N VAL A 29 21.27 2.38 10.57
CA VAL A 29 21.61 2.31 9.15
C VAL A 29 23.03 2.85 8.99
N GLU A 30 24.00 1.96 8.83
CA GLU A 30 25.41 2.32 8.73
C GLU A 30 25.78 2.90 7.36
N ASN A 31 25.13 2.43 6.28
CA ASN A 31 25.38 2.87 4.92
C ASN A 31 24.16 2.62 4.01
N GLY A 32 23.98 3.44 2.99
CA GLY A 32 22.96 3.29 1.95
C GLY A 32 23.57 3.47 0.56
N PHE A 33 23.28 2.55 -0.36
CA PHE A 33 23.75 2.62 -1.74
C PHE A 33 22.68 2.08 -2.70
N TRP A 34 22.77 2.50 -3.95
CA TRP A 34 21.84 2.10 -5.01
C TRP A 34 22.36 0.87 -5.74
N VAL A 35 21.47 -0.11 -5.96
CA VAL A 35 21.76 -1.30 -6.78
C VAL A 35 20.91 -1.25 -8.04
N GLU A 36 21.56 -1.31 -9.21
CA GLU A 36 20.85 -1.37 -10.49
C GLU A 36 20.41 -2.79 -10.80
N HIS A 37 19.11 -2.96 -11.11
CA HIS A 37 18.54 -4.21 -11.56
C HIS A 37 18.04 -4.08 -13.01
N TYR A 38 18.34 -5.08 -13.83
CA TYR A 38 17.92 -5.13 -15.24
C TYR A 38 16.74 -6.09 -15.42
N PRO A 39 15.92 -5.92 -16.48
CA PRO A 39 14.82 -6.84 -16.78
C PRO A 39 15.31 -8.28 -16.94
N ILE A 40 14.56 -9.24 -16.41
CA ILE A 40 14.90 -10.67 -16.52
C ILE A 40 14.57 -11.27 -17.90
N SER A 41 13.71 -10.60 -18.65
CA SER A 41 13.22 -11.01 -19.95
C SER A 41 13.46 -9.92 -21.00
N THR A 42 13.52 -10.31 -22.27
CA THR A 42 13.62 -9.36 -23.38
C THR A 42 12.37 -8.51 -23.47
N LEU A 43 12.54 -7.20 -23.58
CA LEU A 43 11.44 -6.26 -23.76
C LEU A 43 10.76 -6.50 -25.11
N THR A 44 9.44 -6.58 -25.09
CA THR A 44 8.60 -6.69 -26.29
C THR A 44 7.46 -5.68 -26.20
N ASP A 45 6.84 -5.33 -27.32
CA ASP A 45 5.81 -4.29 -27.38
C ASP A 45 4.55 -4.60 -26.53
N THR A 46 4.38 -5.86 -26.12
CA THR A 46 3.19 -6.33 -25.39
C THR A 46 3.50 -7.20 -24.17
N GLY A 47 4.75 -7.64 -24.01
CA GLY A 47 5.15 -8.50 -22.90
C GLY A 47 5.41 -7.70 -21.62
N PRO A 48 5.27 -8.32 -20.44
CA PRO A 48 5.53 -7.67 -19.17
C PRO A 48 7.02 -7.33 -19.02
N VAL A 49 7.31 -6.20 -18.41
CA VAL A 49 8.67 -5.84 -17.98
C VAL A 49 8.86 -6.33 -16.56
N GLU A 50 9.61 -7.41 -16.39
CA GLU A 50 9.78 -8.08 -15.10
C GLU A 50 11.18 -7.83 -14.53
N PHE A 51 11.23 -7.50 -13.23
CA PHE A 51 12.48 -7.33 -12.48
C PHE A 51 12.49 -8.28 -11.30
N VAL A 52 13.68 -8.77 -10.94
CA VAL A 52 13.90 -9.52 -9.72
C VAL A 52 14.96 -8.80 -8.89
N VAL A 53 14.54 -8.27 -7.74
CA VAL A 53 15.41 -7.69 -6.72
C VAL A 53 15.68 -8.77 -5.69
N ASN A 54 16.84 -9.43 -5.80
CA ASN A 54 17.25 -10.45 -4.85
C ASN A 54 17.82 -9.81 -3.59
N GLY A 55 17.42 -10.28 -2.41
CA GLY A 55 18.08 -9.92 -1.16
C GLY A 55 19.46 -10.57 -1.05
N SER A 56 20.43 -9.86 -0.47
CA SER A 56 21.78 -10.37 -0.23
C SER A 56 21.95 -11.07 1.13
N GLY A 57 20.92 -11.04 2.00
CA GLY A 57 20.91 -11.66 3.33
C GLY A 57 21.64 -10.84 4.41
N GLU A 58 22.57 -9.98 4.02
CA GLU A 58 23.29 -9.04 4.88
C GLU A 58 22.75 -7.61 4.75
N GLU A 59 22.12 -7.27 3.61
CA GLU A 59 21.62 -5.93 3.33
C GLU A 59 20.10 -5.94 3.20
N TYR A 60 19.48 -4.82 3.59
CA TYR A 60 18.06 -4.59 3.47
C TYR A 60 17.76 -3.69 2.28
N THR A 61 16.81 -4.09 1.44
CA THR A 61 16.26 -3.23 0.39
C THR A 61 15.26 -2.24 1.00
N ASP A 62 15.53 -0.95 0.86
CA ASP A 62 14.60 0.11 1.19
C ASP A 62 13.56 0.27 0.08
N LEU A 63 12.37 -0.29 0.29
CA LEU A 63 11.29 -0.32 -0.71
C LEU A 63 10.71 1.08 -1.02
N PRO A 64 10.45 1.95 -0.02
CA PRO A 64 10.09 3.35 -0.27
C PRO A 64 11.08 4.09 -1.18
N GLU A 65 12.37 3.80 -1.01
CA GLU A 65 13.45 4.36 -1.84
C GLU A 65 13.83 3.38 -2.97
N THR A 66 12.84 2.81 -3.65
CA THR A 66 13.03 2.03 -4.88
C THR A 66 12.20 2.65 -5.99
N PHE A 67 12.85 3.11 -7.06
CA PHE A 67 12.17 3.75 -8.18
C PHE A 67 12.49 3.09 -9.53
N LEU A 68 11.53 3.15 -10.45
CA LEU A 68 11.75 2.76 -11.83
C LEU A 68 12.40 3.92 -12.59
N HIS A 69 13.62 3.71 -13.07
CA HIS A 69 14.30 4.66 -13.94
C HIS A 69 14.02 4.35 -15.41
N VAL A 70 13.41 5.30 -16.13
CA VAL A 70 13.08 5.15 -17.55
C VAL A 70 13.87 6.17 -18.37
N ARG A 71 14.64 5.69 -19.34
CA ARG A 71 15.31 6.52 -20.34
C ARG A 71 14.64 6.34 -21.70
N VAL A 72 14.06 7.42 -22.23
CA VAL A 72 13.38 7.41 -23.53
C VAL A 72 14.16 8.20 -24.58
N LYS A 73 13.98 7.80 -25.85
CA LYS A 73 14.39 8.58 -27.01
C LYS A 73 13.13 8.93 -27.79
N VAL A 74 12.90 10.23 -28.00
CA VAL A 74 11.78 10.69 -28.83
C VAL A 74 12.23 10.64 -30.29
N THR A 75 11.44 9.98 -31.13
CA THR A 75 11.65 9.89 -32.57
C THR A 75 10.35 10.20 -33.30
N LYS A 76 10.44 10.43 -34.60
CA LYS A 76 9.27 10.41 -35.49
C LYS A 76 8.64 9.01 -35.53
N PRO A 77 7.38 8.88 -36.01
CA PRO A 77 6.73 7.57 -36.15
C PRO A 77 7.50 6.57 -37.04
N ASP A 78 8.32 7.07 -37.97
CA ASP A 78 9.20 6.28 -38.83
C ASP A 78 10.56 5.94 -38.19
N GLY A 79 10.78 6.32 -36.92
CA GLY A 79 12.05 6.16 -36.21
C GLY A 79 13.10 7.24 -36.52
N GLY A 80 12.79 8.21 -37.38
CA GLY A 80 13.67 9.31 -37.74
C GLY A 80 13.95 10.30 -36.60
N ALA A 81 15.04 11.05 -36.74
CA ALA A 81 15.38 12.13 -35.81
C ALA A 81 14.40 13.31 -35.93
N LEU A 82 14.18 13.98 -34.80
CA LEU A 82 13.46 15.26 -34.77
C LEU A 82 14.34 16.37 -35.38
N THR A 83 13.70 17.36 -35.98
CA THR A 83 14.30 18.61 -36.48
C THR A 83 13.78 19.80 -35.67
N ASP A 84 14.44 20.96 -35.77
CA ASP A 84 14.08 22.18 -35.02
C ASP A 84 12.66 22.71 -35.32
N THR A 85 12.03 22.19 -36.37
CA THR A 85 10.65 22.50 -36.77
C THR A 85 9.62 21.57 -36.15
N ASP A 86 10.03 20.42 -35.61
CA ASP A 86 9.12 19.43 -35.05
C ASP A 86 8.67 19.88 -33.65
N ILE A 87 7.38 20.19 -33.52
CA ILE A 87 6.77 20.54 -32.24
C ILE A 87 6.38 19.24 -31.54
N VAL A 88 7.17 18.84 -30.55
CA VAL A 88 6.88 17.68 -29.70
C VAL A 88 6.82 18.11 -28.24
N ALA A 89 5.92 17.48 -27.48
CA ALA A 89 5.87 17.60 -26.04
C ALA A 89 5.50 16.23 -25.45
N PRO A 90 6.06 15.86 -24.29
CA PRO A 90 5.59 14.67 -23.59
C PRO A 90 4.14 14.88 -23.14
N THR A 91 3.35 13.81 -23.20
CA THR A 91 2.02 13.80 -22.58
C THR A 91 2.15 14.02 -21.08
N LYS A 92 1.18 14.73 -20.49
CA LYS A 92 1.07 14.86 -19.03
C LYS A 92 1.02 13.45 -18.41
N LEU A 93 1.78 13.23 -17.33
CA LEU A 93 1.93 11.91 -16.67
C LEU A 93 2.56 10.85 -17.59
N TYR A 94 3.66 11.22 -18.26
CA TYR A 94 4.36 10.38 -19.25
C TYR A 94 4.69 8.96 -18.77
N ALA A 95 5.02 8.76 -17.48
CA ALA A 95 5.26 7.43 -16.92
C ALA A 95 3.98 6.57 -16.86
N GLU A 96 2.84 7.16 -16.47
CA GLU A 96 1.54 6.49 -16.47
C GLU A 96 1.01 6.25 -17.90
N ALA A 97 1.41 7.09 -18.85
CA ALA A 97 1.11 6.89 -20.26
C ALA A 97 1.95 5.77 -20.92
N LEU A 98 3.13 5.46 -20.36
CA LEU A 98 4.02 4.42 -20.87
C LEU A 98 3.62 3.02 -20.40
N PHE A 99 3.17 2.88 -19.14
CA PHE A 99 2.80 1.59 -18.56
C PHE A 99 1.31 1.53 -18.27
N SER A 100 0.62 0.55 -18.87
CA SER A 100 -0.80 0.31 -18.60
C SER A 100 -1.06 -0.28 -17.21
N GLN A 101 -0.06 -0.94 -16.63
CA GLN A 101 -0.11 -1.58 -15.31
C GLN A 101 1.30 -1.68 -14.73
N VAL A 102 1.43 -1.36 -13.44
CA VAL A 102 2.66 -1.56 -12.66
C VAL A 102 2.27 -2.28 -11.39
N ASP A 103 2.70 -3.53 -11.26
CA ASP A 103 2.45 -4.34 -10.06
C ASP A 103 3.65 -4.29 -9.13
N VAL A 104 3.46 -3.80 -7.91
CA VAL A 104 4.46 -3.90 -6.84
C VAL A 104 3.99 -5.00 -5.89
N PRO A 105 4.70 -6.13 -5.79
CA PRO A 105 4.28 -7.21 -4.90
C PRO A 105 4.29 -6.71 -3.45
N SER A 106 3.12 -6.74 -2.79
CA SER A 106 3.03 -6.43 -1.37
C SER A 106 3.87 -7.43 -0.59
N LYS A 107 4.92 -6.98 0.10
CA LYS A 107 5.73 -7.86 0.94
C LYS A 107 4.81 -8.49 2.00
N PRO A 108 4.72 -9.83 2.12
CA PRO A 108 3.83 -10.45 3.09
C PRO A 108 4.17 -10.00 4.52
N LEU A 109 3.18 -9.97 5.40
CA LEU A 109 3.40 -9.75 6.82
C LEU A 109 3.99 -11.02 7.44
N THR A 110 5.19 -10.89 8.01
CA THR A 110 5.93 -12.00 8.63
C THR A 110 6.29 -11.67 10.08
N PRO A 111 5.32 -11.52 10.99
CA PRO A 111 5.61 -11.26 12.40
C PRO A 111 6.33 -12.46 13.05
N ALA A 112 7.34 -12.17 13.87
CA ALA A 112 7.97 -13.15 14.77
C ALA A 112 7.67 -12.75 16.22
N PHE A 113 6.50 -13.21 16.70
CA PHE A 113 5.99 -12.92 18.05
C PHE A 113 6.87 -13.46 19.17
N ASP A 114 7.61 -14.54 18.91
CA ASP A 114 8.60 -15.10 19.84
C ASP A 114 9.84 -14.21 20.01
N LYS A 115 10.14 -13.35 19.03
CA LYS A 115 11.36 -12.53 18.98
C LYS A 115 11.13 -11.05 19.25
N GLY A 116 9.91 -10.61 19.56
CA GLY A 116 9.64 -9.18 19.70
C GLY A 116 9.37 -8.45 18.38
N LEU A 117 9.29 -9.16 17.23
CA LEU A 117 9.34 -8.55 15.90
C LEU A 117 7.96 -8.56 15.22
N TRP A 118 7.10 -7.60 15.60
CA TRP A 118 5.76 -7.44 14.99
C TRP A 118 5.44 -6.00 14.57
N ALA A 119 6.39 -5.07 14.64
CA ALA A 119 6.16 -3.65 14.35
C ALA A 119 5.48 -3.37 13.02
N ARG A 120 5.89 -4.05 11.94
CA ARG A 120 5.25 -3.90 10.63
C ARG A 120 3.79 -4.38 10.63
N SER A 121 3.50 -5.46 11.36
CA SER A 121 2.14 -6.00 11.43
C SER A 121 1.25 -5.11 12.30
N TYR A 122 1.79 -4.54 13.38
CA TYR A 122 1.10 -3.53 14.18
C TYR A 122 0.81 -2.26 13.36
N MET A 123 1.80 -1.75 12.63
CA MET A 123 1.63 -0.59 11.74
C MET A 123 0.59 -0.82 10.65
N SER A 124 0.43 -2.08 10.20
CA SER A 124 -0.55 -2.44 9.17
C SER A 124 -1.98 -2.06 9.56
N ILE A 125 -2.33 -2.08 10.86
CA ILE A 125 -3.63 -1.65 11.35
C ILE A 125 -3.87 -0.20 10.94
N PHE A 126 -2.97 0.70 11.31
CA PHE A 126 -3.11 2.13 11.06
C PHE A 126 -3.14 2.46 9.57
N GLN A 127 -2.32 1.77 8.77
CA GLN A 127 -2.32 1.95 7.32
C GLN A 127 -3.63 1.47 6.70
N GLY A 128 -4.02 0.21 6.97
CA GLY A 128 -5.21 -0.41 6.37
C GLY A 128 -6.53 0.20 6.84
N THR A 129 -6.57 0.90 7.97
CA THR A 129 -7.78 1.63 8.42
C THR A 129 -7.68 3.14 8.20
N GLY A 130 -6.60 3.61 7.57
CA GLY A 130 -6.44 5.03 7.21
C GLY A 130 -6.32 5.94 8.42
N THR A 131 -5.90 5.41 9.58
CA THR A 131 -5.60 6.19 10.79
C THR A 131 -4.12 6.43 10.98
N ALA A 132 -3.28 5.91 10.07
CA ALA A 132 -1.88 6.26 10.01
C ALA A 132 -1.75 7.79 9.99
N TRP A 133 -0.90 8.31 10.88
CA TRP A 133 -0.60 9.74 10.99
C TRP A 133 -1.77 10.63 11.44
N LYS A 134 -2.88 10.03 11.91
CA LYS A 134 -4.01 10.74 12.52
C LYS A 134 -3.94 10.61 14.03
N ASP A 135 -4.48 11.60 14.75
CA ASP A 135 -4.61 11.59 16.22
C ASP A 135 -5.82 10.74 16.67
N ASN A 136 -5.94 9.55 16.09
CA ASN A 136 -6.95 8.57 16.43
C ASN A 136 -6.28 7.19 16.47
N GLY A 137 -6.17 6.63 17.67
CA GLY A 137 -5.51 5.34 17.90
C GLY A 137 -6.46 4.15 17.76
N PHE A 138 -5.91 2.97 18.00
CA PHE A 138 -6.67 1.74 18.24
C PHE A 138 -6.60 1.37 19.71
N ASP A 139 -7.66 0.75 20.22
CA ASP A 139 -7.74 0.18 21.58
C ASP A 139 -6.95 -1.15 21.71
N ILE A 140 -5.79 -1.20 21.05
CA ILE A 140 -4.85 -2.32 21.10
C ILE A 140 -3.46 -1.68 21.14
N SER A 141 -2.78 -1.81 22.28
CA SER A 141 -1.40 -1.33 22.40
C SER A 141 -0.41 -2.21 21.62
N TYR A 142 0.80 -1.69 21.42
CA TYR A 142 1.90 -2.43 20.79
C TYR A 142 2.21 -3.73 21.55
N GLU A 143 2.14 -3.70 22.87
CA GLU A 143 2.39 -4.83 23.76
C GLU A 143 1.25 -5.85 23.74
N GLU A 144 -0.01 -5.40 23.72
CA GLU A 144 -1.18 -6.28 23.61
C GLU A 144 -1.25 -6.99 22.26
N TYR A 145 -0.86 -6.29 21.19
CA TYR A 145 -0.73 -6.87 19.86
C TYR A 145 0.20 -8.09 19.88
N GLY A 146 1.35 -7.97 20.55
CA GLY A 146 2.32 -9.06 20.72
C GLY A 146 1.81 -10.24 21.55
N LYS A 147 0.77 -10.03 22.37
CA LYS A 147 0.17 -11.04 23.26
C LYS A 147 -1.03 -11.76 22.66
N GLY A 148 -1.35 -11.52 21.39
CA GLY A 148 -2.42 -12.22 20.67
C GLY A 148 -3.67 -11.39 20.40
N PHE A 149 -3.72 -10.13 20.80
CA PHE A 149 -4.73 -9.17 20.33
C PHE A 149 -4.33 -8.62 18.96
N SER A 150 -4.04 -9.50 18.00
CA SER A 150 -3.47 -9.14 16.71
C SER A 150 -4.52 -9.04 15.61
N LEU A 151 -4.57 -7.90 14.93
CA LEU A 151 -5.26 -7.70 13.66
C LEU A 151 -4.24 -7.53 12.53
N PHE A 152 -4.52 -8.13 11.38
CA PHE A 152 -3.74 -7.95 10.16
C PHE A 152 -4.62 -7.18 9.18
N CYS A 153 -4.27 -5.92 8.95
CA CYS A 153 -4.98 -5.06 8.03
C CYS A 153 -4.14 -4.89 6.77
N PHE A 154 -4.82 -4.90 5.62
CA PHE A 154 -4.19 -4.73 4.33
C PHE A 154 -4.88 -3.55 3.66
N ASP A 155 -4.10 -2.53 3.34
CA ASP A 155 -4.58 -1.49 2.44
C ASP A 155 -4.64 -2.09 1.04
N LEU A 156 -5.86 -2.26 0.53
CA LEU A 156 -6.13 -2.77 -0.80
C LEU A 156 -6.50 -1.65 -1.78
N THR A 157 -6.39 -0.37 -1.35
CA THR A 157 -6.65 0.72 -2.26
C THR A 157 -5.57 0.77 -3.35
N PRO A 158 -5.93 1.17 -4.58
CA PRO A 158 -4.97 1.25 -5.68
C PRO A 158 -3.77 2.17 -5.38
N THR A 159 -3.97 3.17 -4.52
CA THR A 159 -3.00 4.20 -4.13
C THR A 159 -2.19 3.80 -2.89
N LEU A 160 -2.64 2.79 -2.13
CA LEU A 160 -2.09 2.41 -0.82
C LEU A 160 -2.06 3.58 0.18
N THR A 161 -2.93 4.57 0.00
CA THR A 161 -3.09 5.71 0.91
C THR A 161 -4.37 5.61 1.75
N ASN A 162 -5.21 4.61 1.50
CA ASN A 162 -6.56 4.48 2.06
C ASN A 162 -7.33 5.82 2.13
N GLY A 163 -7.37 6.55 1.01
CA GLY A 163 -8.03 7.85 0.91
C GLY A 163 -7.39 9.01 1.70
N CYS A 164 -6.24 8.83 2.35
CA CYS A 164 -5.56 9.89 3.10
C CYS A 164 -5.09 11.05 2.22
N SER A 165 -4.90 10.81 0.93
CA SER A 165 -4.48 11.82 -0.07
C SER A 165 -5.65 12.62 -0.67
N GLY A 166 -6.91 12.29 -0.31
CA GLY A 166 -8.09 12.97 -0.87
C GLY A 166 -8.37 12.66 -2.35
N GLU A 167 -7.70 11.64 -2.90
CA GLU A 167 -7.88 11.17 -4.26
C GLU A 167 -9.17 10.36 -4.39
N VAL A 168 -9.90 10.54 -5.50
CA VAL A 168 -11.08 9.71 -5.81
C VAL A 168 -10.59 8.41 -6.40
N GLU A 169 -10.79 7.32 -5.67
CA GLU A 169 -10.40 5.99 -6.11
C GLU A 169 -11.52 5.32 -6.89
N LEU A 170 -11.15 4.68 -8.01
CA LEU A 170 -12.10 3.92 -8.81
C LEU A 170 -12.42 2.61 -8.11
N LEU A 171 -13.70 2.38 -7.82
CA LEU A 171 -14.19 1.10 -7.29
C LEU A 171 -13.93 -0.01 -8.31
N LYS A 172 -13.08 -0.96 -7.95
CA LYS A 172 -12.80 -2.16 -8.75
C LYS A 172 -13.44 -3.38 -8.09
N SER A 173 -14.24 -4.11 -8.86
CA SER A 173 -14.73 -5.43 -8.48
C SER A 173 -13.65 -6.48 -8.74
N GLY A 174 -13.36 -7.32 -7.76
CA GLY A 174 -12.38 -8.40 -7.89
C GLY A 174 -12.55 -9.50 -6.85
N VAL A 175 -11.86 -10.62 -7.08
CA VAL A 175 -11.71 -11.69 -6.10
C VAL A 175 -10.38 -11.50 -5.39
N VAL A 176 -10.39 -11.45 -4.06
CA VAL A 176 -9.19 -11.41 -3.23
C VAL A 176 -8.95 -12.79 -2.64
N ARG A 177 -7.73 -13.30 -2.76
CA ARG A 177 -7.28 -14.53 -2.11
C ARG A 177 -6.32 -14.17 -0.98
N LEU A 178 -6.67 -14.53 0.24
CA LEU A 178 -5.80 -14.40 1.41
C LEU A 178 -5.19 -15.75 1.75
N GLU A 179 -3.87 -15.79 1.95
CA GLU A 179 -3.13 -16.98 2.33
C GLU A 179 -2.39 -16.72 3.65
N ALA A 180 -2.54 -17.62 4.62
CA ALA A 180 -1.93 -17.52 5.94
C ALA A 180 -1.29 -18.86 6.32
N ARG A 181 -0.19 -18.81 7.08
CA ARG A 181 0.55 -19.98 7.55
C ARG A 181 0.89 -19.82 9.02
N PHE A 182 0.66 -20.87 9.81
CA PHE A 182 1.08 -20.90 11.20
C PHE A 182 2.58 -21.24 11.28
N SER A 183 3.31 -20.53 12.15
CA SER A 183 4.72 -20.81 12.42
C SER A 183 4.93 -22.14 13.16
N GLN A 184 3.89 -22.65 13.81
CA GLN A 184 3.88 -23.91 14.54
C GLN A 184 2.57 -24.67 14.33
N ALA A 185 2.58 -25.98 14.52
CA ALA A 185 1.37 -26.78 14.46
C ALA A 185 0.39 -26.39 15.58
N LEU A 186 -0.87 -26.16 15.21
CA LEU A 186 -1.93 -25.81 16.16
C LEU A 186 -2.18 -26.98 17.12
N GLN A 187 -2.17 -26.68 18.42
CA GLN A 187 -2.48 -27.67 19.46
C GLN A 187 -3.99 -27.88 19.63
N GLN A 188 -4.79 -26.91 19.16
CA GLN A 188 -6.25 -26.92 19.22
C GLN A 188 -6.83 -26.28 17.96
N PRO A 189 -8.03 -26.68 17.50
CA PRO A 189 -8.72 -26.01 16.41
C PRO A 189 -9.01 -24.54 16.74
N ILE A 190 -8.87 -23.66 15.76
CA ILE A 190 -9.16 -22.23 15.92
C ILE A 190 -10.12 -21.75 14.84
N HIS A 191 -10.81 -20.64 15.12
CA HIS A 191 -11.61 -19.91 14.13
C HIS A 191 -10.84 -18.69 13.63
N VAL A 192 -10.83 -18.51 12.31
CA VAL A 192 -10.25 -17.33 11.66
C VAL A 192 -11.38 -16.60 10.94
N ILE A 193 -11.50 -15.30 11.18
CA ILE A 193 -12.53 -14.44 10.60
C ILE A 193 -11.83 -13.36 9.78
N VAL A 194 -12.35 -13.11 8.59
CA VAL A 194 -11.92 -11.99 7.73
C VAL A 194 -13.06 -10.99 7.67
N TYR A 195 -12.75 -9.74 7.99
CA TYR A 195 -13.64 -8.60 7.77
C TYR A 195 -13.23 -7.91 6.47
N ALA A 196 -14.21 -7.60 5.62
CA ALA A 196 -13.99 -6.88 4.37
C ALA A 196 -14.98 -5.71 4.28
N GLU A 197 -14.43 -4.50 4.14
CA GLU A 197 -15.21 -3.29 3.86
C GLU A 197 -15.53 -3.22 2.37
N ARG A 198 -16.73 -2.71 2.04
CA ARG A 198 -17.14 -2.46 0.66
C ARG A 198 -17.92 -1.16 0.59
N ASP A 199 -17.50 -0.28 -0.29
CA ASP A 199 -18.25 0.94 -0.57
C ASP A 199 -19.42 0.65 -1.51
N GLY A 200 -20.57 1.28 -1.21
CA GLY A 200 -21.70 1.39 -2.14
C GLY A 200 -21.72 2.77 -2.76
N LEU A 201 -21.51 2.88 -4.08
CA LEU A 201 -21.66 4.16 -4.78
C LEU A 201 -23.14 4.46 -5.01
N ILE A 202 -23.63 5.58 -4.48
CA ILE A 202 -24.94 6.13 -4.80
C ILE A 202 -24.71 7.33 -5.72
N GLU A 203 -25.05 7.18 -7.00
CA GLU A 203 -24.99 8.27 -7.97
C GLU A 203 -26.36 8.96 -8.05
N ILE A 204 -26.39 10.29 -7.88
CA ILE A 204 -27.60 11.10 -8.06
C ILE A 204 -27.50 11.82 -9.39
N HIS A 205 -28.26 11.36 -10.38
CA HIS A 205 -28.33 12.04 -11.67
C HIS A 205 -29.05 13.39 -11.57
N ARG A 206 -28.80 14.28 -12.55
CA ARG A 206 -29.41 15.63 -12.65
C ARG A 206 -30.95 15.62 -12.64
N SER A 207 -31.59 14.48 -12.92
CA SER A 207 -33.04 14.25 -12.80
C SER A 207 -33.55 14.00 -11.38
N ARG A 208 -32.67 13.92 -10.36
CA ARG A 208 -32.97 13.55 -8.96
C ARG A 208 -33.55 12.13 -8.78
N GLU A 209 -33.36 11.25 -9.74
CA GLU A 209 -33.66 9.82 -9.54
C GLU A 209 -32.49 9.14 -8.83
N MET A 210 -32.77 8.47 -7.70
CA MET A 210 -31.80 7.65 -6.98
C MET A 210 -31.92 6.20 -7.46
N PHE A 211 -30.85 5.64 -8.01
CA PHE A 211 -30.71 4.19 -8.19
C PHE A 211 -29.54 3.69 -7.35
N GLN A 212 -29.84 2.82 -6.38
CA GLN A 212 -28.82 2.05 -5.69
C GLN A 212 -28.37 0.93 -6.63
N ILE A 213 -27.12 0.94 -7.09
CA ILE A 213 -26.56 -0.16 -7.89
C ILE A 213 -26.31 -1.34 -6.94
N LEU A 214 -27.37 -2.08 -6.60
CA LEU A 214 -27.25 -3.37 -5.95
C LEU A 214 -26.79 -4.38 -7.00
N HIS A 215 -25.51 -4.76 -6.95
CA HIS A 215 -25.02 -5.96 -7.64
C HIS A 215 -25.61 -7.22 -6.98
N HIS A 216 -26.88 -7.49 -7.25
CA HIS A 216 -27.50 -8.78 -7.00
C HIS A 216 -28.21 -9.25 -8.28
N LYS A 217 -27.50 -10.00 -9.12
CA LYS A 217 -28.14 -10.88 -10.10
C LYS A 217 -28.68 -12.08 -9.32
N ASN A 218 -29.96 -12.05 -8.98
CA ASN A 218 -30.70 -13.28 -8.72
C ASN A 218 -31.04 -13.90 -10.07
N GLU A 219 -30.35 -14.98 -10.41
CA GLU A 219 -30.82 -15.89 -11.45
C GLU A 219 -32.00 -16.68 -10.88
N HIS A 220 -33.21 -16.32 -11.33
CA HIS A 220 -34.35 -17.22 -11.25
C HIS A 220 -34.09 -18.39 -12.20
N VAL A 221 -33.75 -19.55 -11.64
CA VAL A 221 -33.97 -20.84 -12.31
C VAL A 221 -35.34 -21.33 -11.86
N SER A 222 -36.31 -21.18 -12.75
CA SER A 222 -37.58 -21.90 -12.70
C SER A 222 -37.37 -23.30 -13.28
N ASP A 223 -37.74 -24.32 -12.53
CA ASP A 223 -38.41 -25.54 -13.01
C ASP A 223 -39.43 -25.97 -11.95
#